data_AF-A0A954GBK7-F1
#
_entry.id   AF-A0A954GBK7-F1
#
_cell.length_a   1.000
_cell.length_b   1.000
_cell.length_c   1.000
_cell.angle_alpha   90.00
_cell.angle_beta   90.00
_cell.angle_gamma   90.00
#
_symmetry.space_group_name_H-M   'P 1'
#
loop_
_entity.id
_entity.type
_entity.pdbx_description
1 polymer ?
#
loop_
_entity_poly.entity_id
_entity_poly.type
_entity_poly.pdbx_seq_one_letter_code
_entity_poly.pdbx_strand_id
1 'polypeptide(L)'
;MNPQNDYLHWDINRVLFEIGPVKIRYYGLFFTAGFICGYLLLRWMFRTEKRNVDDVESLLIYMVLGTIIGARLGHCLFYHPMEYLSDPIRFLQIWKGGLASHGAAVGITLSAWLYSRNHPDQPLLWLLDRLTIP
;
A
#
# COMPACT_ATOMS: atom_id res chain seq x y z
N MET A 1 48.20 16.09 -3.78
CA MET A 1 47.32 14.96 -4.16
C MET A 1 46.34 14.78 -3.03
N ASN A 2 45.08 15.21 -3.21
CA ASN A 2 44.07 15.10 -2.15
C ASN A 2 43.61 13.64 -2.08
N PRO A 3 43.58 12.98 -0.92
CA PRO A 3 43.14 11.59 -0.84
C PRO A 3 41.67 11.55 -1.25
N GLN A 4 41.40 10.98 -2.44
CA GLN A 4 40.03 10.80 -2.88
C GLN A 4 39.37 9.79 -1.94
N ASN A 5 38.25 10.20 -1.35
CA ASN A 5 37.44 9.38 -0.46
C ASN A 5 37.12 8.01 -1.10
N ASP A 6 37.52 6.91 -0.46
CA ASP A 6 37.25 5.52 -0.87
C ASP A 6 35.79 5.09 -0.59
N TYR A 7 34.81 5.97 -0.78
CA TYR A 7 33.40 5.63 -0.56
C TYR A 7 32.47 6.21 -1.62
N LEU A 8 31.41 5.45 -1.92
CA LEU A 8 30.38 5.82 -2.88
C LEU A 8 29.51 6.95 -2.33
N HIS A 9 29.49 8.09 -3.02
CA HIS A 9 28.53 9.17 -2.74
C HIS A 9 27.16 8.83 -3.36
N TRP A 10 26.16 8.59 -2.50
CA TRP A 10 24.79 8.28 -2.90
C TRP A 10 23.91 9.55 -2.93
N ASP A 11 23.80 10.18 -4.10
CA ASP A 11 23.02 11.42 -4.30
C ASP A 11 22.02 11.29 -5.47
N ILE A 12 21.15 10.27 -5.40
CA ILE A 12 20.09 10.08 -6.39
C ILE A 12 18.89 10.98 -6.04
N ASN A 13 18.42 11.75 -7.02
CA ASN A 13 17.20 12.55 -6.88
C ASN A 13 16.00 11.64 -6.54
N ARG A 14 15.27 11.98 -5.47
CA ARG A 14 14.11 11.20 -5.02
C ARG A 14 12.87 11.40 -5.89
N VAL A 15 12.85 12.47 -6.68
CA VAL A 15 11.75 12.83 -7.57
C VAL A 15 12.06 12.34 -8.97
N LEU A 16 11.13 11.56 -9.53
CA LEU A 16 11.21 11.01 -10.88
C LEU A 16 10.86 12.08 -11.92
N PHE A 17 9.73 12.75 -11.74
CA PHE A 17 9.33 13.89 -12.56
C PHE A 17 8.38 14.82 -11.78
N GLU A 18 8.33 16.09 -12.19
CA GLU A 18 7.52 17.14 -11.57
C GLU A 18 6.60 17.76 -12.62
N ILE A 19 5.31 17.84 -12.31
CA ILE A 19 4.31 18.56 -13.12
C ILE A 19 3.68 19.61 -12.22
N GLY A 20 4.16 20.85 -12.30
CA GLY A 20 3.75 21.94 -11.42
C GLY A 20 3.94 21.59 -9.94
N PRO A 21 2.90 21.66 -9.08
CA PRO A 21 3.02 21.33 -7.66
C PRO A 21 3.09 19.83 -7.36
N VAL A 22 2.83 18.97 -8.35
CA VAL A 22 2.79 17.51 -8.16
C VAL A 22 4.16 16.91 -8.44
N LYS A 23 4.76 16.31 -7.41
CA LYS A 23 6.05 15.62 -7.48
C LYS A 23 5.84 14.11 -7.44
N ILE A 24 6.13 13.42 -8.54
CA ILE A 24 6.10 11.96 -8.58
C ILE A 24 7.44 11.42 -8.12
N ARG A 25 7.43 10.63 -7.06
CA ARG A 25 8.64 10.09 -6.42
C ARG A 25 8.83 8.63 -6.79
N TYR A 26 10.08 8.17 -6.87
CA TYR A 26 10.42 6.77 -7.17
C TYR A 26 9.71 5.77 -6.24
N TYR A 27 9.63 6.08 -4.93
CA TYR A 27 8.96 5.17 -3.99
C TYR A 27 7.49 4.96 -4.34
N GLY A 28 6.78 6.01 -4.80
CA GLY A 28 5.38 5.91 -5.17
C GLY A 28 5.20 5.06 -6.42
N LEU A 29 6.12 5.18 -7.38
CA LEU A 29 6.14 4.34 -8.58
C LEU A 29 6.30 2.85 -8.21
N PHE A 30 7.31 2.51 -7.40
CA PHE A 30 7.55 1.12 -7.00
C PHE A 30 6.43 0.57 -6.10
N PHE A 31 5.82 1.42 -5.29
CA PHE A 31 4.67 1.05 -4.47
C PHE A 31 3.46 0.68 -5.34
N THR A 32 3.14 1.51 -6.34
CA THR A 32 2.09 1.20 -7.33
C THR A 32 2.44 -0.03 -8.16
N ALA A 33 3.70 -0.20 -8.56
CA ALA A 33 4.16 -1.38 -9.28
C ALA A 33 3.91 -2.66 -8.49
N GLY A 34 4.11 -2.64 -7.16
CA GLY A 34 3.78 -3.77 -6.28
C GLY A 34 2.31 -4.19 -6.38
N PHE A 35 1.38 -3.23 -6.37
CA PHE A 35 -0.05 -3.52 -6.56
C PHE A 35 -0.36 -4.09 -7.95
N ILE A 36 0.27 -3.56 -9.00
CA ILE A 36 0.08 -4.06 -10.37
C ILE A 36 0.57 -5.50 -10.47
N CYS A 37 1.78 -5.80 -9.99
CA CYS A 37 2.34 -7.15 -9.98
C CYS A 37 1.45 -8.12 -9.18
N GLY A 38 1.02 -7.71 -7.98
CA GLY A 38 0.11 -8.52 -7.15
C GLY A 38 -1.24 -8.78 -7.82
N TYR A 39 -1.83 -7.77 -8.48
CA TYR A 39 -3.05 -7.92 -9.27
C TYR A 39 -2.86 -8.94 -10.41
N LEU A 40 -1.79 -8.82 -11.20
CA LEU A 40 -1.52 -9.73 -12.31
C LEU A 40 -1.29 -11.17 -11.83
N LEU A 41 -0.58 -11.34 -10.71
CA LEU A 41 -0.36 -12.65 -10.09
C LEU A 41 -1.67 -13.28 -9.61
N LEU A 42 -2.47 -12.56 -8.82
CA LEU A 42 -3.78 -13.04 -8.35
C LEU A 42 -4.71 -13.36 -9.51
N ARG A 43 -4.72 -12.51 -10.54
CA ARG A 43 -5.51 -12.74 -11.75
C ARG A 43 -5.11 -14.04 -12.45
N TRP A 44 -3.81 -14.31 -12.53
CA TRP A 44 -3.30 -15.58 -13.07
C TRP A 44 -3.70 -16.78 -12.21
N MET A 45 -3.62 -16.66 -10.88
CA MET A 45 -4.03 -17.71 -9.95
C MET A 45 -5.52 -18.04 -10.06
N PHE A 46 -6.38 -17.02 -10.02
CA PHE A 46 -7.84 -17.22 -10.12
C PHE A 46 -8.22 -17.88 -11.44
N ARG A 47 -7.57 -17.51 -12.55
CA ARG A 47 -7.76 -18.19 -13.84
C ARG A 47 -7.35 -19.67 -13.79
N THR A 48 -6.21 -19.96 -13.17
CA THR A 48 -5.66 -21.32 -13.06
C THR A 48 -6.55 -22.20 -12.17
N GLU A 49 -7.09 -21.64 -11.11
CA GLU A 49 -8.00 -22.29 -10.17
C GLU A 49 -9.46 -22.33 -10.66
N LYS A 50 -9.75 -21.85 -11.87
CA LYS A 50 -11.10 -21.76 -12.47
C LYS A 50 -12.09 -20.97 -11.60
N ARG A 51 -11.60 -19.91 -10.94
CA ARG A 51 -12.39 -18.96 -10.16
C ARG A 51 -12.76 -17.72 -10.97
N ASN A 52 -13.71 -16.94 -10.46
CA ASN A 52 -14.14 -15.71 -11.10
C ASN A 52 -13.03 -14.65 -11.04
N VAL A 53 -12.60 -14.16 -12.20
CA VAL A 53 -11.48 -13.21 -12.28
C VAL A 53 -11.90 -11.81 -11.80
N ASP A 54 -13.18 -11.48 -11.88
CA ASP A 54 -13.72 -10.17 -11.47
C ASP A 54 -13.62 -9.96 -9.95
N ASP A 55 -13.55 -11.06 -9.20
CA ASP A 55 -13.31 -11.05 -7.75
C ASP A 55 -11.95 -10.42 -7.41
N VAL A 56 -10.94 -10.58 -8.29
CA VAL A 56 -9.61 -10.00 -8.09
C VAL A 56 -9.64 -8.48 -8.18
N GLU A 57 -10.50 -7.91 -9.03
CA GLU A 57 -10.69 -6.47 -9.16
C GLU A 57 -11.33 -5.89 -7.89
N SER A 58 -12.36 -6.58 -7.39
CA SER A 58 -13.03 -6.24 -6.13
C SER A 58 -12.05 -6.33 -4.96
N LEU A 59 -11.27 -7.42 -4.87
CA LEU A 59 -10.26 -7.61 -3.85
C LEU A 59 -9.17 -6.52 -3.90
N LEU A 60 -8.70 -6.15 -5.10
CA LEU A 60 -7.71 -5.09 -5.28
C LEU A 60 -8.20 -3.76 -4.69
N ILE A 61 -9.46 -3.40 -4.90
CA ILE A 61 -10.05 -2.18 -4.34
C ILE A 61 -10.02 -2.22 -2.80
N TYR A 62 -10.45 -3.33 -2.20
CA TYR A 62 -10.41 -3.52 -0.74
C TYR A 62 -8.98 -3.39 -0.20
N MET A 63 -8.01 -3.98 -0.91
CA MET A 63 -6.60 -3.99 -0.50
C MET A 63 -5.97 -2.60 -0.61
N VAL A 64 -6.18 -1.87 -1.71
CA VAL A 64 -5.66 -0.51 -1.89
C VAL A 64 -6.26 0.44 -0.85
N LEU A 65 -7.59 0.42 -0.67
CA LEU A 65 -8.25 1.26 0.32
C LEU A 65 -7.81 0.93 1.74
N GLY A 66 -7.77 -0.35 2.11
CA GLY A 66 -7.29 -0.81 3.42
C GLY A 66 -5.84 -0.40 3.69
N THR A 67 -4.98 -0.51 2.68
CA THR A 67 -3.58 -0.09 2.79
C THR A 67 -3.48 1.40 3.06
N ILE A 68 -4.14 2.25 2.28
CA ILE A 68 -4.05 3.71 2.41
C ILE A 68 -4.70 4.17 3.72
N ILE A 69 -5.92 3.71 4.00
CA ILE A 69 -6.68 4.10 5.19
C ILE A 69 -5.96 3.60 6.45
N GLY A 70 -5.55 2.32 6.47
CA GLY A 70 -4.84 1.73 7.60
C GLY A 70 -3.49 2.41 7.84
N ALA A 71 -2.71 2.66 6.78
CA ALA A 71 -1.44 3.35 6.90
C ALA A 71 -1.61 4.77 7.45
N ARG A 72 -2.66 5.47 7.01
CA ARG A 72 -2.98 6.82 7.47
C ARG A 72 -3.44 6.81 8.92
N LEU A 73 -4.38 5.95 9.28
CA LEU A 73 -4.86 5.80 10.65
C LEU A 73 -3.73 5.42 11.61
N GLY A 74 -2.89 4.46 11.23
CA GLY A 74 -1.73 4.09 12.03
C GLY A 74 -0.78 5.27 12.23
N HIS A 75 -0.50 6.05 11.17
CA HIS A 75 0.32 7.24 11.33
C HIS A 75 -0.31 8.25 12.30
N CYS A 76 -1.61 8.49 12.19
CA CYS A 76 -2.33 9.44 13.02
C CYS A 76 -2.34 9.01 14.50
N LEU A 77 -2.62 7.74 14.76
CA LEU A 77 -2.76 7.20 16.12
C LEU A 77 -1.41 7.03 16.84
N PHE A 78 -0.38 6.57 16.12
CA PHE A 78 0.90 6.24 16.75
C PHE A 78 1.88 7.42 16.84
N TYR A 79 1.82 8.40 15.93
CA TYR A 79 2.82 9.48 15.89
C TYR A 79 2.28 10.84 16.32
N HIS A 80 1.06 11.22 15.94
CA HIS A 80 0.53 12.57 16.23
C HIS A 80 -0.93 12.58 16.73
N PRO A 81 -1.31 11.74 17.71
CA PRO A 81 -2.71 11.55 18.08
C PRO A 81 -3.40 12.86 18.51
N MET A 82 -2.72 13.71 19.29
CA MET A 82 -3.28 14.99 19.77
C MET A 82 -3.54 15.99 18.64
N GLU A 83 -2.70 16.03 17.61
CA GLU A 83 -2.88 16.93 16.47
C GLU A 83 -4.12 16.56 15.65
N TYR A 84 -4.36 15.27 15.45
CA TYR A 84 -5.53 14.79 14.69
C TYR A 84 -6.85 14.90 15.48
N LEU A 85 -6.82 14.79 16.81
CA LEU A 85 -8.00 15.06 17.64
C LEU A 85 -8.41 16.55 17.57
N SER A 86 -7.42 17.46 17.44
CA SER A 86 -7.69 18.89 17.32
C SER A 86 -8.16 19.33 15.93
N ASP A 87 -7.75 18.63 14.87
CA ASP A 87 -8.12 18.92 13.48
C ASP A 87 -8.30 17.62 12.68
N PRO A 88 -9.49 17.02 12.72
CA PRO A 88 -9.77 15.75 12.04
C PRO A 88 -9.60 15.79 10.52
N ILE A 89 -9.71 16.97 9.90
CA ILE A 89 -9.55 17.14 8.44
C ILE A 89 -8.14 16.79 7.98
N ARG A 90 -7.13 16.90 8.87
CA ARG A 90 -5.75 16.48 8.57
C ARG A 90 -5.65 15.03 8.17
N PHE A 91 -6.57 14.17 8.63
CA PHE A 91 -6.61 12.77 8.25
C PHE A 91 -6.64 12.59 6.72
N LEU A 92 -7.42 13.42 6.01
CA LEU A 92 -7.58 13.33 4.55
C LEU A 92 -6.37 13.85 3.76
N GLN A 93 -5.44 14.56 4.40
CA GLN A 93 -4.30 15.21 3.76
C GLN A 93 -3.15 14.23 3.46
N ILE A 94 -3.44 13.13 2.79
CA ILE A 94 -2.49 12.05 2.47
C ILE A 94 -1.30 12.53 1.62
N TRP A 95 -1.46 13.61 0.86
CA TRP A 95 -0.41 14.21 0.03
C TRP A 95 0.68 14.91 0.84
N LYS A 96 0.44 15.22 2.12
CA LYS A 96 1.47 15.75 3.03
C LYS A 96 2.41 14.66 3.56
N GLY A 97 2.25 13.42 3.12
CA GLY A 97 2.96 12.26 3.65
C GLY A 97 2.33 11.77 4.95
N GLY A 98 3.05 10.95 5.71
CA GLY A 98 2.55 10.38 6.97
C GLY A 98 1.72 9.11 6.76
N LEU A 99 2.41 8.03 6.40
CA LEU A 99 1.87 6.69 6.23
C LEU A 99 2.71 5.72 7.06
N ALA A 100 2.06 4.93 7.92
CA ALA A 100 2.73 3.96 8.79
C ALA A 100 2.57 2.55 8.22
N SER A 101 3.68 1.82 8.04
CA SER A 101 3.67 0.43 7.54
C SER A 101 2.88 -0.53 8.42
N HIS A 102 2.98 -0.40 9.75
CA HIS A 102 2.24 -1.23 10.71
C HIS A 102 0.73 -0.98 10.60
N GLY A 103 0.32 0.27 10.38
CA GLY A 103 -1.07 0.61 10.10
C GLY A 103 -1.55 0.02 8.77
N ALA A 104 -0.69 0.01 7.74
CA ALA A 104 -0.97 -0.62 6.46
C ALA A 104 -1.20 -2.13 6.62
N ALA A 105 -0.33 -2.81 7.38
CA ALA A 105 -0.44 -4.25 7.63
C ALA A 105 -1.79 -4.61 8.30
N VAL A 106 -2.15 -3.88 9.37
CA VAL A 106 -3.45 -4.06 10.03
C VAL A 106 -4.60 -3.76 9.08
N GLY A 107 -4.51 -2.68 8.30
CA GLY A 107 -5.52 -2.31 7.31
C GLY A 107 -5.73 -3.35 6.22
N ILE A 108 -4.64 -3.94 5.71
CA ILE A 108 -4.67 -5.03 4.74
C ILE A 108 -5.36 -6.26 5.31
N THR A 109 -4.96 -6.71 6.51
CA THR A 109 -5.58 -7.87 7.15
C THR A 109 -7.07 -7.64 7.40
N LEU A 110 -7.44 -6.46 7.86
CA LEU A 110 -8.85 -6.10 8.08
C LEU A 110 -9.62 -6.06 6.76
N SER A 111 -9.05 -5.52 5.69
CA SER A 111 -9.66 -5.52 4.36
C SER A 111 -9.88 -6.92 3.81
N ALA A 112 -8.90 -7.82 3.96
CA ALA A 112 -9.06 -9.21 3.56
C ALA A 112 -10.18 -9.90 4.35
N TRP A 113 -10.26 -9.63 5.67
CA TRP A 113 -11.34 -10.13 6.50
C TRP A 113 -12.70 -9.59 6.08
N LEU A 114 -12.83 -8.27 5.89
CA LEU A 114 -14.08 -7.63 5.43
C LEU A 114 -14.53 -8.16 4.07
N TYR A 115 -13.60 -8.32 3.13
CA TYR A 115 -13.87 -8.91 1.83
C TYR A 115 -14.40 -10.35 1.96
N SER A 116 -13.75 -11.19 2.78
CA SER A 116 -14.14 -12.58 2.98
C SER A 116 -15.56 -12.75 3.55
N ARG A 117 -16.07 -11.75 4.29
CA ARG A 117 -17.45 -11.79 4.82
C ARG A 117 -18.51 -11.80 3.73
N ASN A 118 -18.20 -11.22 2.57
CA ASN A 118 -19.10 -11.18 1.42
C ASN A 118 -18.77 -12.27 0.38
N HIS A 119 -17.69 -13.03 0.57
CA HIS A 119 -17.22 -14.09 -0.33
C HIS A 119 -16.95 -15.39 0.44
N PRO A 120 -18.00 -16.16 0.81
CA PRO A 120 -17.87 -17.36 1.66
C PRO A 120 -16.98 -18.45 1.05
N ASP A 121 -16.84 -18.50 -0.27
CA ASP A 121 -15.98 -19.41 -1.03
C ASP A 121 -14.49 -19.01 -1.00
N GLN A 122 -14.17 -17.87 -0.38
CA GLN A 122 -12.83 -17.28 -0.25
C GLN A 122 -12.58 -16.90 1.23
N PRO A 123 -12.45 -17.90 2.12
CA PRO A 123 -12.27 -17.64 3.55
C PRO A 123 -10.96 -16.89 3.81
N LEU A 124 -10.90 -16.12 4.91
CA LEU A 124 -9.74 -15.27 5.23
C LEU A 124 -8.39 -15.98 5.12
N LEU A 125 -8.25 -17.18 5.68
CA LEU A 125 -6.98 -17.92 5.61
C LEU A 125 -6.58 -18.27 4.18
N TRP A 126 -7.54 -18.61 3.33
CA TRP A 126 -7.32 -18.91 1.92
C TRP A 126 -6.89 -17.66 1.13
N LEU A 127 -7.47 -16.50 1.46
CA LEU A 127 -7.06 -15.22 0.88
C LEU A 127 -5.65 -14.83 1.34
N LEU A 128 -5.37 -14.93 2.65
CA LEU A 128 -4.05 -14.60 3.19
C LEU A 128 -2.95 -15.46 2.56
N ASP A 129 -3.20 -16.77 2.42
CA ASP A 129 -2.30 -17.70 1.72
C ASP A 129 -1.92 -17.20 0.32
N ARG A 130 -2.89 -16.72 -0.46
CA ARG A 130 -2.68 -16.13 -1.80
C ARG A 130 -2.02 -14.76 -1.79
N LEU A 131 -2.36 -13.92 -0.82
CA LEU A 131 -1.86 -12.55 -0.71
C LEU A 131 -0.40 -12.49 -0.25
N THR A 132 0.10 -13.54 0.41
CA THR A 132 1.48 -13.60 0.92
C THR A 132 2.43 -14.44 0.07
N ILE A 133 2.02 -14.85 -1.13
CA ILE A 133 2.90 -15.59 -2.05
C ILE A 133 4.06 -14.68 -2.47
N PRO A 134 5.32 -15.11 -2.27
CA PRO A 134 6.50 -14.31 -2.55
C PRO A 134 6.78 -14.12 -4.06
#